data_AF-A0A7X8GWF1-F1
#
_entry.id   AF-A0A7X8GWF1-F1
#
_cell.length_a   1.000
_cell.length_b   1.000
_cell.length_c   1.000
_cell.angle_alpha   90.00
_cell.angle_beta   90.00
_cell.angle_gamma   90.00
#
_symmetry.space_group_name_H-M   'P 1'
#
loop_
_entity.id
_entity.type
_entity.pdbx_description
1 polymer ?
#
loop_
_entity_poly.entity_id
_entity_poly.type
_entity_poly.pdbx_seq_one_letter_code
_entity_poly.pdbx_strand_id
1 'polypeptide(L)'
;MKILMLSIISLTLILFSLPKSKAQEWTVPPDESKLTSPLPFTAENIAQGEEIYQKNCKSCHGDPGKNNPLAGLNPVPPDFASEKYQKNTDGDLFYKITNGRGTMPQFKAILSEEQRWMVIAYARSFNPDYKPSGNTVAAQEIKGAVTFDVQVNEATRKIIIKATKTEENQEVKPLAEESLKLFVKRYFGKLQFATVRTNQEGVAIADFPKNIRGDTFGYCTLIVKAGSSEATIEKVKIGKPFTPPDIYAKRSLWSWNAHTQWWIILSYLGVVLGVWATILYVVYLISRIPKAGIS
;
A
#
# COMPACT_ATOMS: atom_id res chain seq x y z
N MET A 1 -41.69 -36.00 43.66
CA MET A 1 -41.05 -36.38 42.37
C MET A 1 -41.45 -35.52 41.17
N LYS A 2 -42.72 -35.10 41.00
CA LYS A 2 -43.13 -34.28 39.85
C LYS A 2 -42.46 -32.88 39.78
N ILE A 3 -42.26 -32.21 40.92
CA ILE A 3 -41.65 -30.86 40.96
C ILE A 3 -40.15 -30.90 40.63
N LEU A 4 -39.45 -31.97 41.02
CA LEU A 4 -38.02 -32.15 40.72
C LEU A 4 -37.78 -32.48 39.22
N MET A 5 -38.70 -33.23 38.58
CA MET A 5 -38.63 -33.49 37.13
C MET A 5 -38.92 -32.24 36.28
N LEU A 6 -39.87 -31.39 36.68
CA LEU A 6 -40.16 -30.15 35.93
C LEU A 6 -38.99 -29.15 35.98
N SER A 7 -38.24 -29.10 37.07
CA SER A 7 -37.07 -28.22 37.19
C SER A 7 -35.90 -28.67 36.31
N ILE A 8 -35.72 -29.98 36.10
CA ILE A 8 -34.64 -30.52 35.27
C ILE A 8 -34.97 -30.34 33.77
N ILE A 9 -36.25 -30.46 33.38
CA ILE A 9 -36.70 -30.22 32.01
C ILE A 9 -36.64 -28.72 31.64
N SER A 10 -36.88 -27.82 32.60
CA SER A 10 -36.73 -26.38 32.38
C SER A 10 -35.25 -25.97 32.25
N LEU A 11 -34.34 -26.60 33.00
CA LEU A 11 -32.91 -26.32 32.93
C LEU A 11 -32.27 -26.86 31.64
N THR A 12 -32.74 -28.00 31.12
CA THR A 12 -32.28 -28.54 29.82
C THR A 12 -32.82 -27.75 28.62
N LEU A 13 -34.01 -27.16 28.70
CA LEU A 13 -34.52 -26.25 27.66
C LEU A 13 -33.73 -24.94 27.58
N ILE A 14 -33.25 -24.43 28.72
CA ILE A 14 -32.42 -23.20 28.78
C ILE A 14 -31.00 -23.48 28.23
N LEU A 15 -30.45 -24.68 28.45
CA LEU A 15 -29.18 -25.10 27.86
C LEU A 15 -29.23 -25.33 26.34
N PHE A 16 -30.42 -25.47 25.74
CA PHE A 16 -30.59 -25.58 24.29
C PHE A 16 -30.82 -24.22 23.58
N SER A 17 -30.88 -23.12 24.33
CA SER A 17 -30.95 -21.75 23.80
C SER A 17 -29.58 -21.07 23.68
N LEU A 18 -28.53 -21.85 23.43
CA LEU A 18 -27.28 -21.26 22.95
C LEU A 18 -27.60 -20.48 21.66
N PRO A 19 -27.24 -19.19 21.57
CA PRO A 19 -27.39 -18.46 20.31
C PRO A 19 -26.69 -19.31 19.25
N LYS A 20 -27.41 -19.61 18.15
CA LYS A 20 -26.83 -20.28 16.98
C LYS A 20 -25.47 -19.64 16.76
N SER A 21 -24.42 -20.43 16.98
CA SER A 21 -23.04 -20.00 16.88
C SER A 21 -22.90 -19.11 15.66
N LYS A 22 -22.40 -17.88 15.86
CA LYS A 22 -21.85 -17.05 14.79
C LYS A 22 -20.69 -17.82 14.18
N ALA A 23 -20.99 -18.81 13.35
CA ALA A 23 -20.03 -19.63 12.68
C ALA A 23 -19.20 -18.73 11.75
N GLN A 24 -18.04 -18.33 12.28
CA GLN A 24 -16.86 -17.83 11.62
C GLN A 24 -17.02 -16.58 10.75
N GLU A 25 -17.24 -15.43 11.37
CA GLU A 25 -16.88 -14.14 10.76
C GLU A 25 -15.38 -14.18 10.37
N TRP A 26 -15.04 -13.88 9.12
CA TRP A 26 -13.67 -13.96 8.63
C TRP A 26 -12.90 -12.73 9.13
N THR A 27 -12.22 -12.88 10.27
CA THR A 27 -11.36 -11.85 10.86
C THR A 27 -10.08 -11.71 10.08
N VAL A 28 -9.82 -10.51 9.55
CA VAL A 28 -8.59 -10.14 8.84
C VAL A 28 -7.68 -9.38 9.81
N PRO A 29 -6.34 -9.60 9.81
CA PRO A 29 -5.42 -8.81 10.62
C PRO A 29 -5.57 -7.30 10.35
N PRO A 30 -5.51 -6.43 11.38
CA PRO A 30 -5.73 -4.99 11.21
C PRO A 30 -4.80 -4.30 10.19
N ASP A 31 -3.57 -4.79 10.04
CA ASP A 31 -2.59 -4.22 9.12
C ASP A 31 -2.95 -4.54 7.65
N GLU A 32 -3.48 -5.73 7.39
CA GLU A 32 -3.92 -6.17 6.06
C GLU A 32 -5.25 -5.51 5.66
N SER A 33 -6.15 -5.30 6.63
CA SER A 33 -7.45 -4.65 6.41
C SER A 33 -7.31 -3.19 5.95
N LYS A 34 -6.21 -2.52 6.33
CA LYS A 34 -5.89 -1.14 5.94
C LYS A 34 -5.26 -1.03 4.55
N LEU A 35 -4.97 -2.14 3.89
CA LEU A 35 -4.38 -2.13 2.57
C LEU A 35 -5.36 -1.54 1.54
N THR A 36 -4.86 -0.67 0.68
CA THR A 36 -5.64 -0.01 -0.37
C THR A 36 -5.14 -0.44 -1.75
N SER A 37 -6.04 -0.57 -2.71
CA SER A 37 -5.68 -0.93 -4.09
C SER A 37 -4.65 0.05 -4.67
N PRO A 38 -3.50 -0.42 -5.18
CA PRO A 38 -2.57 0.42 -5.93
C PRO A 38 -3.06 0.66 -7.37
N LEU A 39 -4.03 -0.12 -7.86
CA LEU A 39 -4.58 -0.01 -9.21
C LEU A 39 -5.68 1.05 -9.30
N PRO A 40 -5.69 1.86 -10.37
CA PRO A 40 -6.75 2.82 -10.60
C PRO A 40 -8.06 2.10 -10.95
N PHE A 41 -9.17 2.65 -10.47
CA PHE A 41 -10.51 2.10 -10.72
C PHE A 41 -11.03 2.55 -12.10
N THR A 42 -10.52 1.92 -13.16
CA THR A 42 -10.86 2.22 -14.56
C THR A 42 -11.72 1.11 -15.18
N ALA A 43 -12.47 1.45 -16.24
CA ALA A 43 -13.26 0.47 -16.99
C ALA A 43 -12.39 -0.68 -17.55
N GLU A 44 -11.15 -0.40 -17.94
CA GLU A 44 -10.21 -1.41 -18.42
C GLU A 44 -9.83 -2.42 -17.32
N ASN A 45 -9.47 -1.94 -16.13
CA ASN A 45 -9.12 -2.81 -15.01
C ASN A 45 -10.32 -3.62 -14.51
N ILE A 46 -11.53 -3.04 -14.57
CA ILE A 46 -12.79 -3.74 -14.29
C ILE A 46 -13.01 -4.86 -15.31
N ALA A 47 -12.84 -4.59 -16.61
CA ALA A 47 -13.02 -5.60 -17.66
C ALA A 47 -11.99 -6.74 -17.57
N GLN A 48 -10.72 -6.44 -17.26
CA GLN A 48 -9.72 -7.47 -17.01
C GLN A 48 -10.04 -8.29 -15.75
N GLY A 49 -10.52 -7.61 -14.69
CA GLY A 49 -11.02 -8.26 -13.48
C GLY A 49 -12.19 -9.20 -13.73
N GLU A 50 -13.11 -8.81 -14.63
CA GLU A 50 -14.21 -9.65 -15.08
C GLU A 50 -13.70 -10.93 -15.75
N GLU A 51 -12.76 -10.82 -16.69
CA GLU A 51 -12.21 -11.98 -17.39
C GLU A 51 -11.57 -12.99 -16.39
N ILE A 52 -10.84 -12.47 -15.40
CA ILE A 52 -10.24 -13.29 -14.35
C ILE A 52 -11.33 -13.93 -13.48
N TYR A 53 -12.38 -13.18 -13.13
CA TYR A 53 -13.51 -13.69 -12.36
C TYR A 53 -14.22 -14.84 -13.08
N GLN A 54 -14.50 -14.69 -14.38
CA GLN A 54 -15.15 -15.73 -15.19
C GLN A 54 -14.31 -17.02 -15.21
N LYS A 55 -12.98 -16.91 -15.29
CA LYS A 55 -12.07 -18.06 -15.34
C LYS A 55 -11.85 -18.74 -13.98
N ASN A 56 -11.80 -17.98 -12.89
CA ASN A 56 -11.26 -18.48 -11.61
C ASN A 56 -12.25 -18.45 -10.43
N CYS A 57 -13.31 -17.63 -10.50
CA CYS A 57 -14.16 -17.34 -9.34
C CYS A 57 -15.63 -17.74 -9.57
N LYS A 58 -16.13 -17.56 -10.79
CA LYS A 58 -17.54 -17.75 -11.15
C LYS A 58 -18.08 -19.15 -10.85
N SER A 59 -17.29 -20.19 -11.04
CA SER A 59 -17.70 -21.58 -10.82
C SER A 59 -18.24 -21.83 -9.40
N CYS A 60 -17.76 -21.07 -8.41
CA CYS A 60 -18.21 -21.15 -7.02
C CYS A 60 -19.07 -19.97 -6.59
N HIS A 61 -18.76 -18.75 -7.05
CA HIS A 61 -19.45 -17.53 -6.61
C HIS A 61 -20.71 -17.18 -7.42
N GLY A 62 -20.90 -17.77 -8.61
CA GLY A 62 -22.07 -17.52 -9.46
C GLY A 62 -21.94 -16.24 -10.29
N ASP A 63 -23.07 -15.75 -10.82
CA ASP A 63 -23.14 -14.44 -11.47
C ASP A 63 -23.42 -13.38 -10.41
N PRO A 64 -22.61 -12.30 -10.32
CA PRO A 64 -22.84 -11.24 -9.35
C PRO A 64 -24.26 -10.66 -9.44
N GLY A 65 -24.90 -10.45 -8.29
CA GLY A 65 -26.27 -9.93 -8.16
C GLY A 65 -27.37 -10.97 -8.30
N LYS A 66 -27.07 -12.20 -8.72
CA LYS A 66 -28.05 -13.28 -8.84
C LYS A 66 -28.14 -14.18 -7.61
N ASN A 67 -27.26 -14.00 -6.63
CA ASN A 67 -27.19 -14.83 -5.42
C ASN A 67 -27.25 -16.34 -5.71
N ASN A 68 -26.49 -16.81 -6.71
CA ASN A 68 -26.47 -18.19 -7.18
C ASN A 68 -25.11 -18.88 -6.96
N PRO A 69 -24.55 -18.90 -5.73
CA PRO A 69 -23.31 -19.60 -5.47
C PRO A 69 -23.47 -21.12 -5.65
N LEU A 70 -22.36 -21.82 -5.83
CA LEU A 70 -22.36 -23.28 -5.91
C LEU A 70 -22.92 -23.88 -4.61
N ALA A 71 -23.98 -24.67 -4.75
CA ALA A 71 -24.64 -25.31 -3.63
C ALA A 71 -23.73 -26.32 -2.92
N GLY A 72 -23.91 -26.48 -1.60
CA GLY A 72 -23.18 -27.48 -0.81
C GLY A 72 -21.77 -27.08 -0.36
N LEU A 73 -21.31 -25.87 -0.68
CA LEU A 73 -20.03 -25.35 -0.15
C LEU A 73 -20.19 -24.84 1.29
N ASN A 74 -19.18 -25.12 2.13
CA ASN A 74 -19.11 -24.62 3.50
C ASN A 74 -17.74 -23.95 3.77
N PRO A 75 -17.68 -22.63 4.01
CA PRO A 75 -18.80 -21.68 4.03
C PRO A 75 -19.36 -21.42 2.61
N VAL A 76 -20.63 -21.04 2.53
CA VAL A 76 -21.26 -20.63 1.26
C VAL A 76 -20.57 -19.38 0.73
N PRO A 77 -20.09 -19.37 -0.54
CA PRO A 77 -19.50 -18.19 -1.15
C PRO A 77 -20.48 -17.00 -1.15
N PRO A 78 -20.04 -15.81 -0.73
CA PRO A 78 -20.87 -14.61 -0.84
C PRO A 78 -21.00 -14.16 -2.30
N ASP A 79 -22.15 -13.59 -2.63
CA ASP A 79 -22.35 -12.85 -3.87
C ASP A 79 -21.59 -11.51 -3.82
N PHE A 80 -20.83 -11.21 -4.87
CA PHE A 80 -20.03 -10.00 -4.99
C PHE A 80 -20.88 -8.73 -4.93
N ALA A 81 -22.12 -8.75 -5.43
CA ALA A 81 -23.02 -7.60 -5.37
C ALA A 81 -23.77 -7.47 -4.03
N SER A 82 -23.64 -8.46 -3.13
CA SER A 82 -24.36 -8.42 -1.85
C SER A 82 -23.82 -7.33 -0.92
N GLU A 83 -24.71 -6.70 -0.14
CA GLU A 83 -24.33 -5.69 0.86
C GLU A 83 -23.29 -6.22 1.85
N LYS A 84 -23.43 -7.50 2.26
CA LYS A 84 -22.48 -8.17 3.17
C LYS A 84 -21.09 -8.27 2.56
N TYR A 85 -20.99 -8.54 1.26
CA TYR A 85 -19.70 -8.55 0.56
C TYR A 85 -19.14 -7.12 0.46
N GLN A 86 -19.97 -6.15 0.10
CA GLN A 86 -19.52 -4.77 -0.10
C GLN A 86 -19.09 -4.05 1.18
N LYS A 87 -19.54 -4.50 2.36
CA LYS A 87 -19.09 -3.99 3.66
C LYS A 87 -17.64 -4.29 4.02
N ASN A 88 -16.97 -5.22 3.33
CA ASN A 88 -15.55 -5.50 3.55
C ASN A 88 -14.69 -4.34 3.07
N THR A 89 -13.51 -4.11 3.66
CA THR A 89 -12.53 -3.17 3.07
C THR A 89 -11.84 -3.79 1.85
N ASP A 90 -11.18 -2.97 1.03
CA ASP A 90 -10.41 -3.49 -0.12
C ASP A 90 -9.27 -4.40 0.34
N GLY A 91 -8.59 -4.05 1.44
CA GLY A 91 -7.59 -4.87 2.09
C GLY A 91 -8.14 -6.19 2.62
N ASP A 92 -9.35 -6.18 3.20
CA ASP A 92 -10.01 -7.42 3.60
C ASP A 92 -10.23 -8.36 2.42
N LEU A 93 -10.74 -7.83 1.31
CA LEU A 93 -10.98 -8.62 0.10
C LEU A 93 -9.67 -9.16 -0.48
N PHE A 94 -8.62 -8.33 -0.51
CA PHE A 94 -7.30 -8.73 -0.98
C PHE A 94 -6.70 -9.84 -0.13
N TYR A 95 -6.76 -9.72 1.19
CA TYR A 95 -6.31 -10.76 2.10
C TYR A 95 -7.08 -12.07 1.90
N LYS A 96 -8.40 -11.98 1.71
CA LYS A 96 -9.30 -13.13 1.53
C LYS A 96 -8.98 -13.90 0.25
N ILE A 97 -8.81 -13.21 -0.87
CA ILE A 97 -8.42 -13.82 -2.16
C ILE A 97 -7.02 -14.42 -2.05
N THR A 98 -6.09 -13.71 -1.41
CA THR A 98 -4.69 -14.13 -1.26
C THR A 98 -4.56 -15.43 -0.46
N ASN A 99 -5.27 -15.53 0.66
CA ASN A 99 -5.08 -16.62 1.62
C ASN A 99 -6.12 -17.74 1.57
N GLY A 100 -7.29 -17.50 0.95
CA GLY A 100 -8.38 -18.48 0.93
C GLY A 100 -8.89 -18.85 2.32
N ARG A 101 -9.96 -19.64 2.38
CA ARG A 101 -10.50 -20.21 3.63
C ARG A 101 -11.42 -21.38 3.34
N GLY A 102 -11.24 -22.50 4.04
CA GLY A 102 -12.07 -23.69 3.86
C GLY A 102 -11.95 -24.24 2.44
N THR A 103 -13.06 -24.26 1.70
CA THR A 103 -13.12 -24.70 0.30
C THR A 103 -12.61 -23.67 -0.71
N MET A 104 -12.43 -22.41 -0.31
CA MET A 104 -11.86 -21.38 -1.18
C MET A 104 -10.33 -21.51 -1.23
N PRO A 105 -9.72 -21.77 -2.40
CA PRO A 105 -8.28 -21.96 -2.53
C PRO A 105 -7.51 -20.65 -2.31
N GLN A 106 -6.19 -20.78 -2.10
CA GLN A 106 -5.30 -19.62 -2.02
C GLN A 106 -4.92 -19.15 -3.43
N PHE A 107 -5.40 -17.99 -3.85
CA PHE A 107 -5.10 -17.51 -5.21
C PHE A 107 -3.73 -16.88 -5.35
N LYS A 108 -2.95 -16.73 -4.25
CA LYS A 108 -1.59 -16.20 -4.31
C LYS A 108 -0.60 -17.02 -5.15
N ALA A 109 -0.90 -18.30 -5.35
CA ALA A 109 -0.09 -19.19 -6.18
C ALA A 109 -0.48 -19.17 -7.66
N ILE A 110 -1.65 -18.61 -8.01
CA ILE A 110 -2.25 -18.70 -9.35
C ILE A 110 -2.34 -17.31 -10.00
N LEU A 111 -2.70 -16.29 -9.21
CA LEU A 111 -2.91 -14.92 -9.67
C LEU A 111 -1.80 -14.01 -9.14
N SER A 112 -1.29 -13.12 -10.00
CA SER A 112 -0.42 -12.03 -9.57
C SER A 112 -1.16 -11.09 -8.61
N GLU A 113 -0.42 -10.32 -7.82
CA GLU A 113 -1.01 -9.30 -6.94
C GLU A 113 -1.89 -8.32 -7.71
N GLU A 114 -1.42 -7.84 -8.87
CA GLU A 114 -2.17 -6.98 -9.77
C GLU A 114 -3.49 -7.63 -10.22
N GLN A 115 -3.46 -8.89 -10.64
CA GLN A 115 -4.67 -9.62 -11.04
C GLN A 115 -5.67 -9.77 -9.90
N ARG A 116 -5.20 -9.96 -8.65
CA ARG A 116 -6.09 -9.99 -7.48
C ARG A 116 -6.77 -8.64 -7.25
N TRP A 117 -6.03 -7.54 -7.42
CA TRP A 117 -6.61 -6.19 -7.35
C TRP A 117 -7.61 -5.90 -8.48
N MET A 118 -7.38 -6.39 -9.69
CA MET A 118 -8.35 -6.29 -10.79
C MET A 118 -9.66 -7.01 -10.48
N VAL A 119 -9.60 -8.21 -9.90
CA VAL A 119 -10.81 -8.93 -9.46
C VAL A 119 -11.58 -8.13 -8.39
N ILE A 120 -10.87 -7.45 -7.49
CA ILE A 120 -11.50 -6.56 -6.50
C ILE A 120 -12.13 -5.36 -7.20
N ALA A 121 -11.47 -4.75 -8.19
CA ALA A 121 -12.06 -3.67 -8.99
C ALA A 121 -13.36 -4.13 -9.68
N TYR A 122 -13.37 -5.32 -10.28
CA TYR A 122 -14.60 -5.90 -10.83
C TYR A 122 -15.68 -6.09 -9.75
N ALA A 123 -15.31 -6.66 -8.60
CA ALA A 123 -16.25 -6.84 -7.48
C ALA A 123 -16.83 -5.51 -6.96
N ARG A 124 -16.03 -4.46 -6.95
CA ARG A 124 -16.44 -3.11 -6.52
C ARG A 124 -17.30 -2.37 -7.54
N SER A 125 -17.27 -2.77 -8.82
CA SER A 125 -18.16 -2.18 -9.84
C SER A 125 -19.65 -2.38 -9.55
N PHE A 126 -20.00 -3.36 -8.71
CA PHE A 126 -21.37 -3.63 -8.25
C PHE A 126 -21.82 -2.75 -7.07
N ASN A 127 -20.95 -1.87 -6.56
CA ASN A 127 -21.28 -0.93 -5.50
C ASN A 127 -21.27 0.50 -6.05
N PRO A 128 -22.45 1.14 -6.25
CA PRO A 128 -22.52 2.49 -6.81
C PRO A 128 -21.92 3.56 -5.89
N ASP A 129 -21.87 3.31 -4.58
CA ASP A 129 -21.32 4.23 -3.58
C ASP A 129 -19.81 4.02 -3.33
N TYR A 130 -19.19 3.08 -4.04
CA TYR A 130 -17.78 2.77 -3.87
C TYR A 130 -16.90 3.94 -4.32
N LYS A 131 -16.07 4.43 -3.40
CA LYS A 131 -15.03 5.42 -3.66
C LYS A 131 -13.68 4.71 -3.56
N PRO A 132 -12.91 4.59 -4.66
CA PRO A 132 -11.63 3.90 -4.62
C PRO A 132 -10.68 4.57 -3.63
N SER A 133 -10.22 3.80 -2.64
CA SER A 133 -9.40 4.31 -1.54
C SER A 133 -7.90 4.35 -1.85
N GLY A 134 -7.49 4.12 -3.10
CA GLY A 134 -6.07 4.07 -3.48
C GLY A 134 -5.82 4.63 -4.87
N ASN A 135 -4.91 5.61 -4.94
CA ASN A 135 -4.28 6.15 -6.15
C ASN A 135 -5.19 6.44 -7.36
N THR A 136 -6.40 6.95 -7.13
CA THR A 136 -6.79 8.09 -7.96
C THR A 136 -5.82 9.18 -7.58
N VAL A 137 -4.91 9.55 -8.48
CA VAL A 137 -4.34 10.89 -8.40
C VAL A 137 -5.52 11.82 -8.60
N ALA A 138 -6.21 12.15 -7.51
CA ALA A 138 -7.19 13.20 -7.50
C ALA A 138 -6.43 14.46 -7.91
N ALA A 139 -6.97 15.13 -8.94
CA ALA A 139 -6.49 16.40 -9.44
C ALA A 139 -6.09 17.30 -8.25
N GLN A 140 -4.79 17.59 -8.15
CA GLN A 140 -4.31 18.49 -7.12
C GLN A 140 -4.58 19.91 -7.62
N GLU A 141 -5.71 20.49 -7.19
CA GLU A 141 -6.05 21.89 -7.45
C GLU A 141 -4.95 22.80 -6.90
N ILE A 142 -4.41 23.70 -7.73
CA ILE A 142 -3.59 24.82 -7.28
C ILE A 142 -4.04 26.11 -7.97
N LYS A 143 -4.18 27.16 -7.14
CA LYS A 143 -4.67 28.51 -7.43
C LYS A 143 -4.32 29.01 -8.83
N GLY A 144 -5.37 29.41 -9.55
CA GLY A 144 -5.30 29.85 -10.94
C GLY A 144 -5.86 28.82 -11.91
N ALA A 145 -7.04 28.27 -11.60
CA ALA A 145 -7.99 27.78 -12.59
C ALA A 145 -7.54 26.63 -13.53
N VAL A 146 -6.48 25.85 -13.27
CA VAL A 146 -6.11 24.72 -14.16
C VAL A 146 -6.04 23.41 -13.39
N THR A 147 -6.87 22.45 -13.76
CA THR A 147 -6.88 21.07 -13.25
C THR A 147 -6.19 20.15 -14.24
N PHE A 148 -5.37 19.23 -13.72
CA PHE A 148 -4.68 18.22 -14.51
C PHE A 148 -5.12 16.83 -14.04
N ASP A 149 -5.76 16.08 -14.93
CA ASP A 149 -5.99 14.64 -14.76
C ASP A 149 -4.83 13.90 -15.41
N VAL A 150 -4.11 13.09 -14.63
CA VAL A 150 -2.92 12.36 -15.09
C VAL A 150 -3.17 10.87 -14.98
N GLN A 151 -3.18 10.20 -16.13
CA GLN A 151 -3.29 8.76 -16.24
C GLN A 151 -1.98 8.20 -16.76
N VAL A 152 -1.46 7.17 -16.10
CA VAL A 152 -0.21 6.52 -16.49
C VAL A 152 -0.49 5.09 -16.90
N ASN A 153 -0.11 4.77 -18.14
CA ASN A 153 -0.12 3.41 -18.63
C ASN A 153 1.32 2.86 -18.56
N GLU A 154 1.54 1.95 -17.61
CA GLU A 154 2.86 1.37 -17.36
C GLU A 154 3.36 0.50 -18.52
N ALA A 155 2.46 -0.23 -19.18
CA ALA A 155 2.78 -1.16 -20.27
C ALA A 155 3.26 -0.43 -21.54
N THR A 156 2.55 0.63 -21.92
CA THR A 156 2.87 1.43 -23.12
C THR A 156 3.85 2.57 -22.84
N ARG A 157 4.18 2.79 -21.56
CA ARG A 157 5.05 3.87 -21.05
C ARG A 157 4.57 5.28 -21.40
N LYS A 158 3.26 5.45 -21.46
CA LYS A 158 2.60 6.70 -21.82
C LYS A 158 1.96 7.34 -20.60
N ILE A 159 2.14 8.65 -20.51
CA ILE A 159 1.45 9.52 -19.56
C ILE A 159 0.45 10.32 -20.39
N ILE A 160 -0.82 10.15 -20.07
CA ILE A 160 -1.92 10.92 -20.64
C ILE A 160 -2.27 11.99 -19.62
N ILE A 161 -2.17 13.26 -20.04
CA ILE A 161 -2.42 14.41 -19.20
C ILE A 161 -3.57 15.19 -19.83
N LYS A 162 -4.68 15.32 -19.12
CA LYS A 162 -5.79 16.18 -19.53
C LYS A 162 -5.75 17.45 -18.70
N ALA A 163 -5.46 18.57 -19.34
CA ALA A 163 -5.43 19.89 -18.75
C ALA A 163 -6.75 20.63 -19.05
N THR A 164 -7.48 21.00 -18.02
CA THR A 164 -8.72 21.77 -18.10
C THR A 164 -8.60 23.06 -17.33
N LYS A 165 -9.08 24.17 -17.91
CA LYS A 165 -9.09 25.48 -17.30
C LYS A 165 -10.51 25.85 -16.84
N THR A 166 -10.70 26.13 -15.56
CA THR A 166 -11.96 26.56 -14.97
C THR A 166 -12.00 28.08 -14.89
N GLU A 167 -12.75 28.75 -15.76
CA GLU A 167 -12.87 30.22 -15.71
C GLU A 167 -13.77 30.69 -14.55
N GLU A 168 -13.75 32.00 -14.28
CA GLU A 168 -14.43 32.67 -13.15
C GLU A 168 -15.95 32.45 -13.13
N ASN A 169 -16.53 31.99 -14.25
CA ASN A 169 -17.94 31.65 -14.42
C ASN A 169 -18.27 30.15 -14.22
N GLN A 170 -17.36 29.37 -13.61
CA GLN A 170 -17.43 27.91 -13.43
C GLN A 170 -17.48 27.08 -14.72
N GLU A 171 -17.25 27.70 -15.89
CA GLU A 171 -17.20 27.02 -17.17
C GLU A 171 -15.81 26.39 -17.37
N VAL A 172 -15.78 25.07 -17.57
CA VAL A 172 -14.55 24.28 -17.71
C VAL A 172 -14.17 24.19 -19.18
N LYS A 173 -13.19 25.00 -19.62
CA LYS A 173 -12.68 25.00 -20.98
C LYS A 173 -11.42 24.15 -21.10
N PRO A 174 -11.28 23.27 -22.11
CA PRO A 174 -10.04 22.53 -22.34
C PRO A 174 -8.88 23.48 -22.65
N LEU A 175 -7.71 23.22 -22.06
CA LEU A 175 -6.51 24.02 -22.29
C LEU A 175 -5.85 23.59 -23.61
N ALA A 176 -6.33 24.13 -24.73
CA ALA A 176 -5.90 23.75 -26.06
C ALA A 176 -4.57 24.41 -26.49
N GLU A 177 -3.71 23.66 -27.18
CA GLU A 177 -2.49 24.13 -27.85
C GLU A 177 -1.38 24.70 -26.95
N GLU A 178 -1.44 24.46 -25.64
CA GLU A 178 -0.44 24.96 -24.70
C GLU A 178 0.71 23.97 -24.48
N SER A 179 1.93 24.48 -24.32
CA SER A 179 3.10 23.66 -24.03
C SER A 179 3.17 23.27 -22.56
N LEU A 180 2.98 21.98 -22.27
CA LEU A 180 3.20 21.38 -20.97
C LEU A 180 4.65 20.93 -20.83
N LYS A 181 5.31 21.37 -19.75
CA LYS A 181 6.63 20.87 -19.35
C LYS A 181 6.45 19.89 -18.20
N LEU A 182 7.00 18.70 -18.35
CA LEU A 182 6.91 17.62 -17.37
C LEU A 182 8.23 17.47 -16.62
N PHE A 183 8.13 17.44 -15.30
CA PHE A 183 9.26 17.30 -14.40
C PHE A 183 9.03 16.17 -13.40
N VAL A 184 10.13 15.58 -12.93
CA VAL A 184 10.13 14.69 -11.76
C VAL A 184 10.85 15.39 -10.62
N LYS A 185 10.24 15.40 -9.43
CA LYS A 185 10.88 15.94 -8.22
C LYS A 185 12.07 15.05 -7.83
N ARG A 186 13.22 15.67 -7.58
CA ARG A 186 14.46 15.05 -7.10
C ARG A 186 14.94 15.76 -5.84
N TYR A 187 15.85 15.12 -5.09
CA TYR A 187 16.44 15.71 -3.88
C TYR A 187 17.06 17.09 -4.12
N PHE A 188 17.72 17.28 -5.28
CA PHE A 188 18.42 18.52 -5.62
C PHE A 188 17.70 19.37 -6.69
N GLY A 189 16.40 19.21 -6.88
CA GLY A 189 15.63 20.05 -7.80
C GLY A 189 14.58 19.31 -8.63
N LYS A 190 14.22 19.88 -9.79
CA LYS A 190 13.21 19.33 -10.70
C LYS A 190 13.91 18.84 -11.98
N LEU A 191 13.79 17.57 -12.30
CA LEU A 191 14.35 16.99 -13.52
C LEU A 191 13.29 17.07 -14.63
N GLN A 192 13.47 17.97 -15.60
CA GLN A 192 12.61 18.01 -16.79
C GLN A 192 12.90 16.79 -17.67
N PHE A 193 11.86 16.10 -18.14
CA PHE A 193 12.03 14.93 -19.00
C PHE A 193 11.27 14.99 -20.33
N ALA A 194 10.20 15.79 -20.41
CA ALA A 194 9.42 15.94 -21.63
C ALA A 194 8.78 17.32 -21.73
N THR A 195 8.57 17.76 -22.98
CA THR A 195 7.77 18.93 -23.34
C THR A 195 6.75 18.48 -24.37
N VAL A 196 5.45 18.65 -24.08
CA VAL A 196 4.36 18.16 -24.93
C VAL A 196 3.32 19.26 -25.11
N ARG A 197 2.68 19.34 -26.28
CA ARG A 197 1.59 20.28 -26.54
C ARG A 197 0.24 19.58 -26.39
N THR A 198 -0.72 20.26 -25.79
CA THR A 198 -2.10 19.78 -25.67
C THR A 198 -2.84 19.91 -27.00
N ASN A 199 -3.71 18.94 -27.31
CA ASN A 199 -4.62 19.01 -28.45
C ASN A 199 -5.82 19.96 -28.17
N GLN A 200 -6.76 20.08 -29.12
CA GLN A 200 -7.97 20.90 -28.96
C GLN A 200 -8.88 20.48 -27.78
N GLU A 201 -8.75 19.24 -27.30
CA GLU A 201 -9.48 18.69 -26.16
C GLU A 201 -8.72 18.84 -24.83
N GLY A 202 -7.54 19.48 -24.84
CA GLY A 202 -6.70 19.67 -23.66
C GLY A 202 -5.90 18.43 -23.24
N VAL A 203 -5.82 17.40 -24.09
CA VAL A 203 -5.10 16.16 -23.84
C VAL A 203 -3.69 16.22 -24.44
N ALA A 204 -2.70 15.82 -23.64
CA ALA A 204 -1.31 15.68 -24.03
C ALA A 204 -0.82 14.26 -23.70
N ILE A 205 -0.07 13.66 -24.63
CA ILE A 205 0.51 12.33 -24.45
C ILE A 205 2.03 12.48 -24.41
N ALA A 206 2.65 12.02 -23.32
CA ALA A 206 4.09 12.05 -23.13
C ALA A 206 4.65 10.65 -22.89
N ASP A 207 5.80 10.36 -23.50
CA ASP A 207 6.56 9.15 -23.20
C ASP A 207 7.54 9.43 -22.04
N PHE A 208 7.65 8.51 -21.07
CA PHE A 208 8.60 8.67 -19.97
C PHE A 208 9.91 7.89 -20.20
N PRO A 209 11.08 8.48 -19.87
CA PRO A 209 12.36 7.85 -20.13
C PRO A 209 12.63 6.60 -19.30
N LYS A 210 13.36 5.65 -19.88
CA LYS A 210 13.50 4.29 -19.31
C LYS A 210 14.28 4.19 -17.99
N ASN A 211 15.03 5.23 -17.64
CA ASN A 211 15.99 5.23 -16.53
C ASN A 211 15.63 6.18 -15.38
N ILE A 212 14.37 6.57 -15.27
CA ILE A 212 13.88 7.29 -14.09
C ILE A 212 13.96 6.34 -12.89
N ARG A 213 14.75 6.71 -11.88
CA ARG A 213 14.76 6.01 -10.58
C ARG A 213 13.55 6.48 -9.77
N GLY A 214 12.76 5.55 -9.25
CA GLY A 214 11.67 5.83 -8.32
C GLY A 214 12.05 5.55 -6.87
N ASP A 215 11.04 5.50 -6.01
CA ASP A 215 11.15 4.97 -4.66
C ASP A 215 11.23 3.42 -4.67
N THR A 216 11.09 2.79 -3.50
CA THR A 216 11.13 1.33 -3.33
C THR A 216 10.11 0.59 -4.20
N PHE A 217 8.97 1.23 -4.52
CA PHE A 217 7.89 0.68 -5.33
C PHE A 217 7.88 1.25 -6.76
N GLY A 218 8.82 2.13 -7.11
CA GLY A 218 8.91 2.77 -8.42
C GLY A 218 8.07 4.04 -8.56
N TYR A 219 7.48 4.56 -7.49
CA TYR A 219 6.77 5.82 -7.54
C TYR A 219 7.72 7.02 -7.61
N CYS A 220 7.25 8.08 -8.26
CA CYS A 220 7.90 9.37 -8.37
C CYS A 220 6.86 10.48 -8.19
N THR A 221 7.29 11.64 -7.70
CA THR A 221 6.46 12.85 -7.72
C THR A 221 6.61 13.52 -9.08
N LEU A 222 5.51 13.57 -9.84
CA LEU A 222 5.43 14.25 -11.13
C LEU A 222 5.04 15.71 -10.91
N ILE A 223 5.59 16.61 -11.70
CA ILE A 223 5.25 18.02 -11.70
C ILE A 223 4.92 18.40 -13.14
N VAL A 224 3.72 18.92 -13.37
CA VAL A 224 3.25 19.39 -14.67
C VAL A 224 3.20 20.91 -14.62
N LYS A 225 3.87 21.57 -15.58
CA LYS A 225 3.87 23.02 -15.67
C LYS A 225 3.28 23.47 -17.01
N ALA A 226 2.24 24.29 -16.95
CA ALA A 226 1.61 24.97 -18.08
C ALA A 226 1.80 26.49 -17.87
N GLY A 227 2.68 27.11 -18.66
CA GLY A 227 2.98 28.54 -18.50
C GLY A 227 3.45 28.92 -17.09
N SER A 228 2.63 29.71 -16.38
CA SER A 228 2.83 30.14 -14.99
C SER A 228 2.28 29.16 -13.95
N SER A 229 1.39 28.25 -14.35
CA SER A 229 0.70 27.32 -13.46
C SER A 229 1.48 26.01 -13.34
N GLU A 230 1.59 25.51 -12.11
CA GLU A 230 2.28 24.25 -11.79
C GLU A 230 1.36 23.38 -10.93
N ALA A 231 1.23 22.11 -11.31
CA ALA A 231 0.59 21.08 -10.50
C ALA A 231 1.64 20.05 -10.09
N THR A 232 1.66 19.71 -8.81
CA THR A 232 2.44 18.59 -8.29
C THR A 232 1.51 17.41 -8.11
N ILE A 233 1.94 16.24 -8.56
CA ILE A 233 1.25 14.97 -8.39
C ILE A 233 2.20 14.04 -7.65
N GLU A 234 1.77 13.55 -6.48
CA GLU A 234 2.51 12.57 -5.71
C GLU A 234 2.19 11.13 -6.15
N LYS A 235 3.14 10.21 -5.90
CA LYS A 235 2.98 8.76 -6.08
C LYS A 235 2.62 8.29 -7.50
N VAL A 236 3.30 8.80 -8.53
CA VAL A 236 3.13 8.34 -9.92
C VAL A 236 4.11 7.21 -10.24
N LYS A 237 3.61 6.05 -10.70
CA LYS A 237 4.42 4.86 -11.01
C LYS A 237 5.12 4.97 -12.38
N ILE A 238 6.13 5.84 -12.46
CA ILE A 238 6.95 6.07 -13.68
C ILE A 238 8.40 5.60 -13.52
N GLY A 239 8.84 5.34 -12.29
CA GLY A 239 10.22 5.00 -11.97
C GLY A 239 10.44 3.49 -11.87
N LYS A 240 11.69 3.06 -12.06
CA LYS A 240 12.12 1.72 -11.66
C LYS A 240 12.18 1.65 -10.12
N PRO A 241 11.71 0.56 -9.49
CA PRO A 241 11.85 0.37 -8.06
C PRO A 241 13.33 0.40 -7.68
N PHE A 242 13.64 1.20 -6.68
CA PHE A 242 14.98 1.30 -6.13
C PHE A 242 15.01 0.65 -4.75
N THR A 243 15.67 -0.49 -4.65
CA THR A 243 16.00 -1.08 -3.36
C THR A 243 17.17 -0.29 -2.78
N PRO A 244 16.99 0.44 -1.66
CA PRO A 244 18.12 1.06 -1.01
C PRO A 244 19.10 -0.05 -0.62
N PRO A 245 20.42 0.20 -0.75
CA PRO A 245 21.40 -0.76 -0.24
C PRO A 245 21.13 -0.97 1.25
N ASP A 246 21.17 -2.22 1.69
CA ASP A 246 21.05 -2.54 3.10
C ASP A 246 22.20 -1.86 3.86
N ILE A 247 21.84 -0.98 4.80
CA ILE A 247 22.79 -0.21 5.61
C ILE A 247 23.58 -1.08 6.59
N TYR A 248 23.20 -2.35 6.75
CA TYR A 248 23.91 -3.36 7.52
C TYR A 248 24.62 -4.40 6.63
N ALA A 249 24.51 -4.26 5.31
CA ALA A 249 25.19 -5.15 4.38
C ALA A 249 26.70 -5.13 4.60
N LYS A 250 27.36 -6.27 4.36
CA LYS A 250 28.80 -6.44 4.55
C LYS A 250 29.57 -5.38 3.74
N ARG A 251 30.34 -4.51 4.42
CA ARG A 251 31.06 -3.28 3.94
C ARG A 251 30.30 -1.95 4.00
N SER A 252 29.10 -1.90 4.57
CA SER A 252 28.45 -0.63 4.92
C SER A 252 29.10 -0.03 6.17
N LEU A 253 29.11 1.30 6.27
CA LEU A 253 29.65 2.06 7.41
C LEU A 253 29.03 1.65 8.76
N TRP A 254 27.83 1.06 8.75
CA TRP A 254 27.05 0.70 9.91
C TRP A 254 26.88 -0.83 10.09
N SER A 255 27.63 -1.64 9.33
CA SER A 255 27.62 -3.10 9.52
C SER A 255 28.21 -3.51 10.87
N TRP A 256 27.73 -4.63 11.42
CA TRP A 256 28.35 -5.25 12.60
C TRP A 256 29.82 -5.58 12.30
N ASN A 257 30.68 -5.36 13.29
CA ASN A 257 32.15 -5.36 13.32
C ASN A 257 32.88 -6.63 12.82
N ALA A 258 32.28 -7.43 11.94
CA ALA A 258 32.80 -8.70 11.44
C ALA A 258 34.20 -8.61 10.79
N HIS A 259 34.69 -7.40 10.49
CA HIS A 259 36.03 -7.16 9.95
C HIS A 259 36.82 -6.05 10.67
N THR A 260 36.42 -5.63 11.88
CA THR A 260 37.25 -4.66 12.60
C THR A 260 38.60 -5.28 12.89
N GLN A 261 39.64 -4.62 12.40
CA GLN A 261 40.99 -5.15 12.50
C GLN A 261 41.33 -5.35 13.97
N TRP A 262 41.72 -6.57 14.33
CA TRP A 262 41.91 -6.99 15.72
C TRP A 262 42.89 -6.07 16.48
N TRP A 263 43.86 -5.48 15.80
CA TRP A 263 44.80 -4.52 16.39
C TRP A 263 44.14 -3.23 16.87
N ILE A 264 43.06 -2.75 16.22
CA ILE A 264 42.28 -1.58 16.68
C ILE A 264 41.52 -1.93 17.97
N ILE A 265 40.97 -3.13 18.04
CA ILE A 265 40.27 -3.62 19.24
C ILE A 265 41.28 -3.74 20.39
N LEU A 266 42.45 -4.32 20.13
CA LEU A 266 43.50 -4.45 21.14
C LEU A 266 44.08 -3.11 21.58
N SER A 267 44.27 -2.14 20.67
CA SER A 267 44.76 -0.82 21.05
C SER A 267 43.74 -0.08 21.92
N TYR A 268 42.46 -0.13 21.57
CA TYR A 268 41.38 0.41 22.39
C TYR A 268 41.33 -0.24 23.78
N LEU A 269 41.31 -1.59 23.84
CA LEU A 269 41.28 -2.31 25.11
C LEU A 269 42.54 -2.04 25.94
N GLY A 270 43.70 -1.92 25.31
CA GLY A 270 44.96 -1.57 25.98
C GLY A 270 44.91 -0.18 26.63
N VAL A 271 44.38 0.82 25.93
CA VAL A 271 44.19 2.18 26.49
C VAL A 271 43.22 2.14 27.67
N VAL A 272 42.08 1.45 27.52
CA VAL A 272 41.08 1.33 28.59
C VAL A 272 41.66 0.63 29.82
N LEU A 273 42.39 -0.48 29.64
CA LEU A 273 43.06 -1.19 30.73
C LEU A 273 44.14 -0.33 31.40
N GLY A 274 44.88 0.47 30.63
CA GLY A 274 45.86 1.42 31.15
C GLY A 274 45.22 2.47 32.06
N VAL A 275 44.07 3.03 31.65
CA VAL A 275 43.30 3.97 32.48
C VAL A 275 42.79 3.30 33.77
N TRP A 276 42.30 2.06 33.68
CA TRP A 276 41.87 1.34 34.88
C TRP A 276 43.04 1.03 35.82
N ALA A 277 44.19 0.65 35.28
CA ALA A 277 45.39 0.38 36.07
C ALA A 277 45.88 1.63 36.81
N THR A 278 45.86 2.80 36.16
CA THR A 278 46.25 4.06 36.83
C THR A 278 45.26 4.46 37.92
N ILE A 279 43.95 4.33 37.68
CA ILE A 279 42.92 4.58 38.70
C ILE A 279 43.13 3.66 39.91
N LEU A 280 43.30 2.35 39.68
CA LEU A 280 43.53 1.38 40.75
C LEU A 280 44.83 1.65 41.50
N TYR A 281 45.89 2.06 40.80
CA TYR A 281 47.15 2.43 41.41
C TYR A 281 47.02 3.66 42.32
N VAL A 282 46.28 4.69 41.88
CA VAL A 282 46.00 5.87 42.71
C VAL A 282 45.19 5.49 43.94
N VAL A 283 44.16 4.65 43.81
CA VAL A 283 43.38 4.14 44.95
C VAL A 283 44.27 3.34 45.91
N TYR A 284 45.16 2.50 45.39
CA TYR A 284 46.14 1.79 46.19
C TYR A 284 47.06 2.75 46.95
N LEU A 285 47.59 3.79 46.29
CA LEU A 285 48.40 4.81 46.94
C LEU A 285 47.63 5.55 48.04
N ILE A 286 46.37 5.94 47.79
CA ILE A 286 45.52 6.59 48.79
C ILE A 286 45.30 5.68 50.01
N SER A 287 45.06 4.38 49.80
CA SER A 287 44.88 3.43 50.92
C SER A 287 46.16 3.18 51.73
N ARG A 288 47.34 3.45 51.14
CA ARG A 288 48.65 3.40 51.81
C ARG A 288 48.99 4.65 52.60
N ILE A 289 48.28 5.77 52.41
CA ILE A 289 48.51 6.98 53.20
C ILE A 289 48.09 6.67 54.64
N PRO A 290 49.02 6.67 55.61
CA PRO A 290 48.65 6.51 57.02
C PRO A 290 47.70 7.64 57.37
N LYS A 291 46.61 7.33 58.08
CA LYS A 291 45.68 8.34 58.58
C LYS A 291 46.47 9.28 59.48
N ALA A 292 46.94 10.41 58.94
CA ALA A 292 47.53 11.46 59.73
C ALA A 292 46.44 11.92 60.71
N GLY A 293 46.72 11.74 62.00
CA GLY A 293 45.76 11.93 63.07
C GLY A 293 45.10 13.30 62.99
N ILE A 294 43.78 13.28 63.01
CA ILE A 294 43.00 14.39 63.56
C ILE A 294 43.21 14.26 65.08
N SER A 295 44.19 14.99 65.59
CA SER A 295 44.30 15.37 67.01
C SER A 295 43.86 16.80 67.16
#